data_AF-A0A6A7GC12-F1
#
_entry.id   AF-A0A6A7GC12-F1
#
_cell.length_a   1.000
_cell.length_b   1.000
_cell.length_c   1.000
_cell.angle_alpha   90.00
_cell.angle_beta   90.00
_cell.angle_gamma   90.00
#
_symmetry.space_group_name_H-M   'P 1'
#
loop_
_entity.id
_entity.type
_entity.pdbx_description
1 polymer ?
#
loop_
_entity_poly.entity_id
_entity_poly.type
_entity_poly.pdbx_seq_one_letter_code
_entity_poly.pdbx_strand_id
1 'polypeptide(L)'
;NPQLHLLLSNMEEVVISLNQHAVIEPKVMGFTGYPVPKGGVDCITRSFFRKTKSIINSQYTNSRQVSERVQLEQGSYVLLPTTFEPGEEAAFTLRVYSAKPIKLKLVDTTPSLVKPAVTQSRSALESKSIQQYQAVFMQVADEHRTVNAFQLHELLEACLPNDYIKSCASLDICRQVILTMDTSGTGRLSFSNFKELLVSLKAWQAVFRSHTKERSGILKAERLRDALVDAGFALSTSVVSILVLRYMRKDGTLRFGDFVSAVLHLSVAFNLFDKRDPLDNGTVKLSLNDWLHSALTC
;
A
#
# COMPACT_ATOMS: atom_id res chain seq x y z
N ASN A 1 2.42 8.38 -10.27
CA ASN A 1 2.61 9.84 -10.41
C ASN A 1 1.51 10.58 -9.68
N PRO A 2 1.83 11.69 -9.01
CA PRO A 2 0.85 12.53 -8.32
C PRO A 2 -0.22 13.02 -9.28
N GLN A 3 -1.48 13.03 -8.84
CA GLN A 3 -2.62 13.47 -9.64
C GLN A 3 -3.19 14.74 -9.02
N LEU A 4 -3.35 15.83 -9.80
CA LEU A 4 -3.92 17.07 -9.29
C LEU A 4 -5.26 17.35 -9.96
N HIS A 5 -6.31 17.44 -9.15
CA HIS A 5 -7.65 17.84 -9.59
C HIS A 5 -7.74 19.36 -9.70
N LEU A 6 -7.97 19.84 -10.92
CA LEU A 6 -8.27 21.22 -11.24
C LEU A 6 -9.76 21.36 -11.53
N LEU A 7 -10.46 22.21 -10.79
CA LEU A 7 -11.84 22.57 -11.03
C LEU A 7 -11.93 24.03 -11.48
N LEU A 8 -12.49 24.24 -12.68
CA LEU A 8 -12.76 25.53 -13.27
C LEU A 8 -14.26 25.84 -13.22
N SER A 9 -14.60 26.99 -12.64
CA SER A 9 -15.99 27.46 -12.55
C SER A 9 -16.49 28.13 -13.81
N ASN A 10 -15.60 28.54 -14.71
CA ASN A 10 -15.91 29.24 -15.94
C ASN A 10 -14.96 28.79 -17.04
N MET A 11 -15.37 28.95 -18.30
CA MET A 11 -14.46 28.91 -19.43
C MET A 11 -13.45 30.06 -19.29
N GLU A 12 -12.16 29.75 -19.38
CA GLU A 12 -11.07 30.74 -19.42
C GLU A 12 -9.78 30.16 -19.98
N GLU A 13 -8.85 31.07 -20.25
CA GLU A 13 -7.45 30.73 -20.51
C GLU A 13 -6.71 30.56 -19.19
N VAL A 14 -6.02 29.42 -19.01
CA VAL A 14 -5.16 29.16 -17.86
C VAL A 14 -3.73 28.91 -18.32
N VAL A 15 -2.77 29.23 -17.44
CA VAL A 15 -1.36 28.85 -17.63
C VAL A 15 -0.99 27.79 -16.62
N ILE A 16 -0.60 26.62 -17.09
CA ILE A 16 -0.14 25.51 -16.25
C ILE A 16 1.37 25.46 -16.36
N SER A 17 2.05 25.42 -15.21
CA SER A 17 3.51 25.46 -15.15
C SER A 17 4.06 24.41 -14.22
N LEU A 18 4.95 23.57 -14.73
CA LEU A 18 5.69 22.55 -13.99
C LEU A 18 7.15 22.99 -13.85
N ASN A 19 7.65 23.04 -12.62
CA ASN A 19 9.01 23.46 -12.30
C ASN A 19 9.73 22.38 -11.51
N GLN A 20 10.87 21.87 -12.01
CA GLN A 20 11.73 20.96 -11.24
C GLN A 20 12.64 21.72 -10.29
N HIS A 21 12.88 21.10 -9.14
CA HIS A 21 13.81 21.62 -8.14
C HIS A 21 15.24 21.13 -8.36
N ALA A 22 15.45 20.11 -9.21
CA ALA A 22 16.76 19.63 -9.58
C ALA A 22 17.52 20.67 -10.43
N VAL A 23 18.69 21.09 -9.94
CA VAL A 23 19.55 22.09 -10.62
C VAL A 23 20.72 21.43 -11.33
N ILE A 24 21.32 20.39 -10.72
CA ILE A 24 22.59 19.81 -11.19
C ILE A 24 22.34 18.71 -12.23
N GLU A 25 21.19 18.02 -12.19
CA GLU A 25 20.80 17.00 -13.17
C GLU A 25 19.29 17.06 -13.42
N PRO A 26 18.80 18.02 -14.24
CA PRO A 26 17.39 18.13 -14.52
C PRO A 26 16.90 16.90 -15.30
N LYS A 27 15.76 16.37 -14.88
CA LYS A 27 15.09 15.25 -15.56
C LYS A 27 14.27 15.76 -16.73
N VAL A 28 14.08 14.91 -17.73
CA VAL A 28 13.14 15.21 -18.82
C VAL A 28 11.73 15.06 -18.24
N MET A 29 10.99 16.16 -18.11
CA MET A 29 9.68 16.16 -17.47
C MET A 29 8.65 16.93 -18.31
N GLY A 30 7.39 16.59 -18.07
CA GLY A 30 6.23 17.22 -18.67
C GLY A 30 4.97 16.95 -17.85
N PHE A 31 3.84 17.39 -18.35
CA PHE A 31 2.55 17.09 -17.76
C PHE A 31 1.47 16.86 -18.82
N THR A 32 0.49 16.06 -18.43
CA THR A 32 -0.67 15.74 -19.27
C THR A 32 -1.94 16.07 -18.50
N GLY A 33 -2.95 16.60 -19.19
CA GLY A 33 -4.25 16.93 -18.63
C GLY A 33 -5.38 16.12 -19.26
N TYR A 34 -6.28 15.61 -18.42
CA TYR A 34 -7.44 14.82 -18.82
C TYR A 34 -8.73 15.45 -18.30
N PRO A 35 -9.82 15.46 -19.08
CA PRO A 35 -11.12 15.84 -18.56
C PRO A 35 -11.67 14.75 -17.65
N VAL A 36 -12.32 15.15 -16.56
CA VAL A 36 -12.98 14.22 -15.61
C VAL A 36 -14.49 14.29 -15.85
N PRO A 37 -15.16 13.15 -16.12
CA PRO A 37 -16.61 13.10 -16.23
C PRO A 37 -17.31 13.62 -14.97
N LYS A 38 -18.58 14.01 -15.11
CA LYS A 38 -19.43 14.43 -13.98
C LYS A 38 -19.70 13.22 -13.06
N GLY A 39 -18.80 12.98 -12.11
CA GLY A 39 -18.85 11.82 -11.20
C GLY A 39 -17.75 11.78 -10.13
N GLY A 40 -16.91 12.81 -10.04
CA GLY A 40 -15.87 12.93 -9.02
C GLY A 40 -14.51 12.37 -9.43
N VAL A 41 -13.55 12.49 -8.53
CA VAL A 41 -12.11 12.20 -8.73
C VAL A 41 -11.66 10.95 -7.98
N ASP A 42 -12.56 10.32 -7.23
CA ASP A 42 -12.23 9.31 -6.22
C ASP A 42 -11.77 7.97 -6.83
N CYS A 43 -11.95 7.78 -8.15
CA CYS A 43 -11.69 6.52 -8.85
C CYS A 43 -10.82 6.66 -10.12
N ILE A 44 -9.76 7.49 -10.09
CA ILE A 44 -8.83 7.59 -11.22
C ILE A 44 -7.82 6.44 -11.19
N THR A 45 -8.19 5.36 -11.87
CA THR A 45 -7.39 4.15 -12.01
C THR A 45 -6.68 4.09 -13.37
N ARG A 46 -5.80 3.10 -13.56
CA ARG A 46 -5.18 2.81 -14.87
C ARG A 46 -6.20 2.65 -16.01
N SER A 47 -7.40 2.16 -15.70
CA SER A 47 -8.47 1.98 -16.69
C SER A 47 -9.01 3.30 -17.23
N PHE A 48 -9.03 4.36 -16.40
CA PHE A 48 -9.43 5.71 -16.80
C PHE A 48 -8.46 6.25 -17.86
N PHE A 49 -7.16 6.25 -17.60
CA PHE A 49 -6.16 6.80 -18.53
C PHE A 49 -6.08 6.03 -19.87
N ARG A 50 -6.50 4.76 -19.89
CA ARG A 50 -6.60 3.98 -21.14
C ARG A 50 -7.80 4.35 -22.00
N LYS A 51 -8.89 4.80 -21.38
CA LYS A 51 -10.16 5.09 -22.07
C LYS A 51 -10.33 6.57 -22.37
N THR A 52 -9.74 7.43 -21.54
CA THR A 52 -9.91 8.89 -21.63
C THR A 52 -8.78 9.51 -22.45
N LYS A 53 -9.13 10.26 -23.48
CA LYS A 53 -8.17 11.02 -24.29
C LYS A 53 -7.68 12.25 -23.52
N SER A 54 -6.38 12.52 -23.59
CA SER A 54 -5.81 13.76 -23.03
C SER A 54 -6.20 14.97 -23.88
N ILE A 55 -6.33 16.11 -23.21
CA ILE A 55 -6.67 17.41 -23.83
C ILE A 55 -5.54 18.44 -23.68
N ILE A 56 -4.62 18.21 -22.74
CA ILE A 56 -3.42 19.03 -22.53
C ILE A 56 -2.23 18.09 -22.58
N ASN A 57 -1.22 18.42 -23.39
CA ASN A 57 0.03 17.68 -23.44
C ASN A 57 1.16 18.71 -23.55
N SER A 58 1.93 18.89 -22.49
CA SER A 58 3.11 19.74 -22.58
C SER A 58 4.22 19.05 -23.37
N GLN A 59 5.18 19.84 -23.85
CA GLN A 59 6.46 19.25 -24.26
C GLN A 59 7.16 18.59 -23.07
N TYR A 60 7.91 17.52 -23.34
CA TYR A 60 8.79 16.89 -22.38
C TYR A 60 10.20 17.40 -22.64
N THR A 61 10.76 18.13 -21.68
CA THR A 61 12.09 18.74 -21.82
C THR A 61 12.87 18.62 -20.52
N ASN A 62 14.19 18.73 -20.58
CA ASN A 62 15.06 18.85 -19.42
C ASN A 62 15.19 20.32 -18.92
N SER A 63 14.29 21.20 -19.35
CA SER A 63 14.24 22.58 -18.87
C SER A 63 13.81 22.63 -17.41
N ARG A 64 14.30 23.62 -16.67
CA ARG A 64 13.89 23.86 -15.28
C ARG A 64 12.37 24.05 -15.14
N GLN A 65 11.75 24.64 -16.15
CA GLN A 65 10.33 24.93 -16.18
C GLN A 65 9.73 24.58 -17.55
N VAL A 66 8.57 23.95 -17.53
CA VAL A 66 7.72 23.69 -18.70
C VAL A 66 6.37 24.34 -18.43
N SER A 67 5.89 25.18 -19.34
CA SER A 67 4.61 25.86 -19.17
C SER A 67 3.78 25.80 -20.45
N GLU A 68 2.48 25.61 -20.29
CA GLU A 68 1.52 25.61 -21.38
C GLU A 68 0.39 26.59 -21.05
N ARG A 69 -0.05 27.33 -22.07
CA ARG A 69 -1.22 28.20 -22.00
C ARG A 69 -2.35 27.53 -22.78
N VAL A 70 -3.49 27.34 -22.14
CA VAL A 70 -4.59 26.56 -22.71
C VAL A 70 -5.94 27.17 -22.35
N GLN A 71 -6.82 27.25 -23.35
CA GLN A 71 -8.23 27.57 -23.15
C GLN A 71 -8.96 26.31 -22.67
N LEU A 72 -9.58 26.37 -21.48
CA LEU A 72 -10.35 25.28 -20.92
C LEU A 72 -11.80 25.69 -20.72
N GLU A 73 -12.70 24.73 -20.96
CA GLU A 73 -14.11 24.87 -20.65
C GLU A 73 -14.35 24.82 -19.14
N GLN A 74 -15.56 25.20 -18.73
CA GLN A 74 -16.00 24.97 -17.35
C GLN A 74 -16.05 23.46 -17.08
N GLY A 75 -15.34 23.00 -16.03
CA GLY A 75 -15.31 21.58 -15.72
C GLY A 75 -14.21 21.14 -14.76
N SER A 76 -14.11 19.81 -14.64
CA SER A 76 -13.10 19.13 -13.83
C SER A 76 -12.03 18.52 -14.71
N TYR A 77 -10.78 18.67 -14.30
CA TYR A 77 -9.61 18.18 -15.00
C TYR A 77 -8.63 17.52 -14.03
N VAL A 78 -7.87 16.55 -14.51
CA VAL A 78 -6.75 15.97 -13.77
C VAL A 78 -5.47 16.24 -14.51
N LEU A 79 -4.54 16.88 -13.81
CA LEU A 79 -3.19 17.15 -14.25
C LEU A 79 -2.26 16.07 -13.69
N LEU A 80 -1.47 15.49 -14.57
CA LEU A 80 -0.54 14.41 -14.29
C LEU A 80 0.88 14.86 -14.68
N PRO A 81 1.65 15.46 -13.76
CA PRO A 81 3.07 15.69 -13.98
C PRO A 81 3.85 14.38 -13.92
N THR A 82 4.75 14.15 -14.88
CA THR A 82 5.61 12.96 -14.91
C THR A 82 6.99 13.29 -15.44
N THR A 83 7.97 12.47 -15.07
CA THR A 83 9.20 12.30 -15.85
C THR A 83 8.89 11.56 -17.14
N PHE A 84 9.78 11.66 -18.13
CA PHE A 84 9.68 10.89 -19.36
C PHE A 84 9.99 9.42 -19.11
N GLU A 85 11.12 9.15 -18.45
CA GLU A 85 11.50 7.80 -18.07
C GLU A 85 10.85 7.38 -16.75
N PRO A 86 10.26 6.17 -16.66
CA PRO A 86 9.77 5.61 -15.41
C PRO A 86 10.90 5.39 -14.40
N GLY A 87 10.58 5.53 -13.10
CA GLY A 87 11.51 5.24 -12.02
C GLY A 87 12.48 6.38 -11.71
N GLU A 88 12.38 7.52 -12.39
CA GLU A 88 13.11 8.73 -12.04
C GLU A 88 12.41 9.49 -10.92
N GLU A 89 13.14 9.78 -9.84
CA GLU A 89 12.67 10.64 -8.76
C GLU A 89 13.02 12.10 -9.05
N ALA A 90 12.03 12.99 -8.94
CA ALA A 90 12.22 14.41 -9.11
C ALA A 90 11.31 15.18 -8.16
N ALA A 91 11.89 16.15 -7.44
CA ALA A 91 11.12 17.13 -6.69
C ALA A 91 10.65 18.24 -7.64
N PHE A 92 9.37 18.62 -7.53
CA PHE A 92 8.76 19.59 -8.44
C PHE A 92 7.72 20.47 -7.76
N THR A 93 7.33 21.54 -8.44
CA THR A 93 6.13 22.31 -8.13
C THR A 93 5.30 22.50 -9.40
N LEU A 94 4.01 22.18 -9.32
CA LEU A 94 3.03 22.51 -10.35
C LEU A 94 2.20 23.71 -9.89
N ARG A 95 2.08 24.73 -10.75
CA ARG A 95 1.28 25.93 -10.54
C ARG A 95 0.26 26.07 -11.67
N VAL A 96 -0.93 26.53 -11.33
CA VAL A 96 -1.95 26.92 -12.30
C VAL A 96 -2.28 28.38 -12.06
N TYR A 97 -2.10 29.20 -13.08
CA TYR A 97 -2.44 30.62 -13.08
C TYR A 97 -3.73 30.82 -13.85
N SER A 98 -4.62 31.60 -13.26
CA SER A 98 -5.95 31.89 -13.78
C SER A 98 -6.31 33.34 -13.41
N ALA A 99 -7.13 33.98 -14.25
CA ALA A 99 -7.68 35.30 -13.96
C ALA A 99 -8.86 35.21 -12.97
N LYS A 100 -9.47 34.03 -12.82
CA LYS A 100 -10.63 33.77 -11.95
C LYS A 100 -10.24 32.85 -10.79
N PRO A 101 -11.04 32.77 -9.72
CA PRO A 101 -10.81 31.79 -8.67
C PRO A 101 -10.94 30.35 -9.21
N ILE A 102 -9.89 29.54 -8.97
CA ILE A 102 -9.83 28.12 -9.32
C ILE A 102 -9.64 27.28 -8.06
N LYS A 103 -9.96 25.97 -8.15
CA LYS A 103 -9.62 25.01 -7.09
C LYS A 103 -8.65 23.97 -7.64
N LEU A 104 -7.49 23.85 -7.02
CA LEU A 104 -6.49 22.84 -7.31
C LEU A 104 -6.26 21.99 -6.05
N LYS A 105 -6.42 20.67 -6.15
CA LYS A 105 -6.23 19.74 -5.03
C LYS A 105 -5.44 18.52 -5.46
N LEU A 106 -4.56 18.02 -4.59
CA LEU A 106 -3.95 16.71 -4.77
C LEU A 106 -5.05 15.64 -4.62
N VAL A 107 -5.16 14.76 -5.61
CA VAL A 107 -5.98 13.55 -5.53
C VAL A 107 -5.13 12.50 -4.84
N ASP A 108 -5.57 12.04 -3.69
CA ASP A 108 -4.94 10.96 -2.94
C ASP A 108 -6.01 10.03 -2.38
N THR A 109 -5.57 8.84 -1.99
CA THR A 109 -6.47 7.81 -1.46
C THR A 109 -6.65 8.01 0.04
N THR A 110 -7.90 8.11 0.51
CA THR A 110 -8.21 8.02 1.93
C THR A 110 -7.91 6.60 2.41
N PRO A 111 -7.08 6.41 3.46
CA PRO A 111 -6.79 5.08 3.98
C PRO A 111 -8.04 4.33 4.42
N SER A 112 -8.20 3.08 3.97
CA SER A 112 -9.32 2.23 4.36
C SER A 112 -9.04 0.75 4.12
N LEU A 113 -9.78 -0.11 4.83
CA LEU A 113 -9.82 -1.54 4.59
C LEU A 113 -10.87 -1.87 3.51
N VAL A 114 -10.41 -2.29 2.33
CA VAL A 114 -11.32 -2.73 1.24
C VAL A 114 -11.79 -4.17 1.42
N LYS A 115 -11.04 -4.96 2.20
CA LYS A 115 -11.42 -6.30 2.67
C LYS A 115 -10.56 -6.71 3.88
N PRO A 116 -10.98 -7.72 4.67
CA PRO A 116 -10.16 -8.24 5.76
C PRO A 116 -8.82 -8.79 5.23
N ALA A 117 -7.72 -8.32 5.82
CA ALA A 117 -6.38 -8.74 5.42
C ALA A 117 -6.02 -10.13 5.96
N VAL A 118 -6.42 -10.46 7.20
CA VAL A 118 -6.28 -11.80 7.78
C VAL A 118 -7.47 -12.65 7.33
N THR A 119 -7.18 -13.77 6.68
CA THR A 119 -8.21 -14.65 6.12
C THR A 119 -8.57 -15.75 7.13
N GLN A 120 -9.84 -15.81 7.51
CA GLN A 120 -10.35 -16.91 8.32
C GLN A 120 -10.51 -18.18 7.47
N SER A 121 -10.24 -19.34 8.06
CA SER A 121 -10.49 -20.63 7.42
C SER A 121 -11.99 -20.84 7.22
N ARG A 122 -12.47 -20.64 5.99
CA ARG A 122 -13.90 -20.80 5.64
C ARG A 122 -14.22 -22.17 5.04
N SER A 123 -13.22 -22.92 4.56
CA SER A 123 -13.43 -24.20 3.89
C SER A 123 -12.96 -25.41 4.71
N ALA A 124 -13.77 -26.47 4.70
CA ALA A 124 -13.43 -27.75 5.35
C ALA A 124 -12.22 -28.44 4.68
N LEU A 125 -12.01 -28.22 3.38
CA LEU A 125 -10.90 -28.79 2.60
C LEU A 125 -9.55 -28.18 3.00
N GLU A 126 -9.46 -26.85 3.14
CA GLU A 126 -8.24 -26.18 3.61
C GLU A 126 -7.90 -26.61 5.03
N SER A 127 -8.92 -26.73 5.89
CA SER A 127 -8.79 -27.18 7.27
C SER A 127 -8.18 -28.59 7.35
N LYS A 128 -8.58 -29.52 6.47
CA LYS A 128 -7.99 -30.87 6.38
C LYS A 128 -6.52 -30.84 5.95
N SER A 129 -6.18 -30.02 4.94
CA SER A 129 -4.79 -29.89 4.46
C SER A 129 -3.84 -29.33 5.52
N ILE A 130 -4.36 -28.51 6.44
CA ILE A 130 -3.56 -27.90 7.51
C ILE A 130 -3.48 -28.82 8.74
N GLN A 131 -4.45 -29.75 8.88
CA GLN A 131 -4.48 -30.71 9.99
C GLN A 131 -3.21 -31.57 10.07
N GLN A 132 -2.52 -31.82 8.94
CA GLN A 132 -1.26 -32.56 8.91
C GLN A 132 -0.16 -31.92 9.77
N TYR A 133 -0.19 -30.59 9.95
CA TYR A 133 0.77 -29.87 10.78
C TYR A 133 0.45 -29.93 12.27
N GLN A 134 -0.68 -30.52 12.67
CA GLN A 134 -1.09 -30.61 14.07
C GLN A 134 -0.08 -31.38 14.91
N ALA A 135 0.44 -32.51 14.39
CA ALA A 135 1.41 -33.30 15.12
C ALA A 135 2.71 -32.51 15.38
N VAL A 136 3.22 -31.82 14.37
CA VAL A 136 4.43 -30.99 14.47
C VAL A 136 4.20 -29.79 15.41
N PHE A 137 3.05 -29.13 15.32
CA PHE A 137 2.67 -28.05 16.23
C PHE A 137 2.69 -28.52 17.68
N MET A 138 2.09 -29.69 17.96
CA MET A 138 2.02 -30.23 19.32
C MET A 138 3.36 -30.67 19.88
N GLN A 139 4.35 -31.00 19.03
CA GLN A 139 5.71 -31.32 19.47
C GLN A 139 6.47 -30.10 19.99
N VAL A 140 6.20 -28.92 19.43
CA VAL A 140 6.86 -27.67 19.85
C VAL A 140 6.04 -26.86 20.85
N ALA A 141 4.75 -27.16 21.00
CA ALA A 141 3.86 -26.45 21.91
C ALA A 141 4.19 -26.73 23.39
N ASP A 142 3.83 -25.77 24.24
CA ASP A 142 3.95 -25.93 25.70
C ASP A 142 2.81 -26.77 26.32
N GLU A 143 2.79 -26.85 27.64
CA GLU A 143 1.74 -27.55 28.41
C GLU A 143 0.32 -27.02 28.16
N HIS A 144 0.20 -25.76 27.73
CA HIS A 144 -1.08 -25.14 27.38
C HIS A 144 -1.46 -25.36 25.91
N ARG A 145 -0.64 -26.10 25.15
CA ARG A 145 -0.82 -26.35 23.71
C ARG A 145 -0.76 -25.06 22.90
N THR A 146 0.16 -24.17 23.27
CA THR A 146 0.41 -22.90 22.62
C THR A 146 1.88 -22.68 22.28
N VAL A 147 2.15 -21.83 21.29
CA VAL A 147 3.51 -21.52 20.83
C VAL A 147 3.81 -20.03 20.93
N ASN A 148 5.03 -19.68 21.36
CA ASN A 148 5.55 -18.30 21.31
C ASN A 148 6.33 -18.04 20.01
N ALA A 149 6.98 -16.87 19.89
CA ALA A 149 7.64 -16.45 18.65
C ALA A 149 8.78 -17.40 18.22
N PHE A 150 9.49 -17.97 19.18
CA PHE A 150 10.63 -18.85 18.94
C PHE A 150 10.16 -20.23 18.47
N GLN A 151 9.18 -20.81 19.16
CA GLN A 151 8.54 -22.06 18.75
C GLN A 151 7.82 -21.91 17.40
N LEU A 152 7.19 -20.76 17.14
CA LEU A 152 6.60 -20.46 15.85
C LEU A 152 7.64 -20.41 14.74
N HIS A 153 8.82 -19.80 14.99
CA HIS A 153 9.91 -19.78 14.02
C HIS A 153 10.38 -21.21 13.67
N GLU A 154 10.62 -22.06 14.68
CA GLU A 154 10.97 -23.47 14.46
C GLU A 154 9.89 -24.22 13.66
N LEU A 155 8.62 -23.98 14.00
CA LEU A 155 7.49 -24.57 13.30
C LEU A 155 7.41 -24.13 11.84
N LEU A 156 7.63 -22.85 11.55
CA LEU A 156 7.64 -22.32 10.19
C LEU A 156 8.82 -22.89 9.37
N GLU A 157 10.02 -22.99 9.95
CA GLU A 157 11.15 -23.66 9.28
C GLU A 157 10.85 -25.14 8.96
N ALA A 158 10.16 -25.85 9.85
CA ALA A 158 9.81 -27.25 9.66
C ALA A 158 8.62 -27.47 8.68
N CYS A 159 7.63 -26.58 8.69
CA CYS A 159 6.36 -26.76 7.99
C CYS A 159 6.27 -26.07 6.62
N LEU A 160 7.22 -25.22 6.24
CA LEU A 160 7.17 -24.46 4.99
C LEU A 160 8.04 -25.12 3.89
N PRO A 161 7.47 -26.00 3.04
CA PRO A 161 8.22 -26.80 2.08
C PRO A 161 8.74 -26.02 0.87
N ASN A 162 8.34 -24.75 0.69
CA ASN A 162 8.65 -23.95 -0.50
C ASN A 162 9.56 -22.77 -0.14
N ASP A 163 10.65 -22.59 -0.88
CA ASP A 163 11.65 -21.50 -0.72
C ASP A 163 11.03 -20.09 -0.61
N TYR A 164 9.85 -19.87 -1.19
CA TYR A 164 9.14 -18.60 -1.11
C TYR A 164 8.68 -18.23 0.30
N ILE A 165 8.13 -19.18 1.04
CA ILE A 165 7.54 -18.91 2.36
C ILE A 165 8.62 -18.94 3.45
N LYS A 166 9.79 -19.51 3.15
CA LYS A 166 10.96 -19.46 4.04
C LYS A 166 11.36 -18.03 4.42
N SER A 167 11.13 -17.06 3.52
CA SER A 167 11.35 -15.64 3.86
C SER A 167 10.46 -15.10 5.00
N CYS A 168 9.37 -15.80 5.34
CA CYS A 168 8.49 -15.48 6.47
C CYS A 168 8.93 -16.15 7.78
N ALA A 169 9.83 -17.15 7.73
CA ALA A 169 10.40 -17.80 8.90
C ALA A 169 11.54 -16.94 9.48
N SER A 170 11.24 -15.68 9.80
CA SER A 170 12.13 -14.81 10.55
C SER A 170 11.51 -14.51 11.90
N LEU A 171 12.36 -14.34 12.92
CA LEU A 171 11.89 -14.11 14.28
C LEU A 171 11.05 -12.81 14.39
N ASP A 172 11.38 -11.79 13.61
CA ASP A 172 10.64 -10.52 13.61
C ASP A 172 9.24 -10.67 13.01
N ILE A 173 9.09 -11.44 11.92
CA ILE A 173 7.77 -11.77 11.37
C ILE A 173 7.01 -12.64 12.38
N CYS A 174 7.65 -13.60 13.02
CA CYS A 174 7.01 -14.44 14.04
C CYS A 174 6.46 -13.60 15.20
N ARG A 175 7.21 -12.58 15.67
CA ARG A 175 6.73 -11.63 16.69
C ARG A 175 5.53 -10.83 16.20
N GLN A 176 5.57 -10.31 14.97
CA GLN A 176 4.45 -9.58 14.37
C GLN A 176 3.20 -10.43 14.21
N VAL A 177 3.36 -11.70 13.82
CA VAL A 177 2.25 -12.64 13.73
C VAL A 177 1.59 -12.82 15.09
N ILE A 178 2.37 -12.97 16.17
CA ILE A 178 1.82 -13.06 17.52
C ILE A 178 1.04 -11.80 17.87
N LEU A 179 1.62 -10.62 17.67
CA LEU A 179 0.95 -9.34 17.93
C LEU A 179 -0.36 -9.17 17.13
N THR A 180 -0.41 -9.74 15.92
CA THR A 180 -1.56 -9.62 15.03
C THR A 180 -2.66 -10.64 15.35
N MET A 181 -2.28 -11.88 15.70
CA MET A 181 -3.19 -13.04 15.73
C MET A 181 -3.50 -13.54 17.14
N ASP A 182 -2.76 -13.09 18.16
CA ASP A 182 -3.08 -13.40 19.55
C ASP A 182 -4.27 -12.55 20.04
N THR A 183 -5.45 -13.15 20.02
CA THR A 183 -6.68 -12.53 20.53
C THR A 183 -6.77 -12.56 22.06
N SER A 184 -5.92 -13.35 22.73
CA SER A 184 -5.94 -13.57 24.18
C SER A 184 -4.98 -12.65 24.96
N GLY A 185 -4.05 -12.00 24.28
CA GLY A 185 -3.04 -11.13 24.89
C GLY A 185 -2.01 -11.89 25.74
N THR A 186 -1.86 -13.19 25.51
CA THR A 186 -0.92 -14.06 26.22
C THR A 186 0.51 -14.01 25.64
N GLY A 187 0.69 -13.39 24.48
CA GLY A 187 1.90 -13.43 23.69
C GLY A 187 2.14 -14.78 23.02
N ARG A 188 1.09 -15.60 22.86
CA ARG A 188 1.18 -16.99 22.36
C ARG A 188 0.04 -17.30 21.40
N LEU A 189 0.26 -18.28 20.51
CA LEU A 189 -0.73 -18.73 19.54
C LEU A 189 -1.23 -20.14 19.86
N SER A 190 -2.55 -20.32 19.77
CA SER A 190 -3.15 -21.64 19.74
C SER A 190 -3.02 -22.28 18.35
N PHE A 191 -3.28 -23.59 18.26
CA PHE A 191 -3.35 -24.25 16.96
C PHE A 191 -4.42 -23.65 16.04
N SER A 192 -5.51 -23.10 16.59
CA SER A 192 -6.53 -22.42 15.79
C SER A 192 -5.97 -21.16 15.12
N ASN A 193 -5.22 -20.33 15.85
CA ASN A 193 -4.57 -19.15 15.28
C ASN A 193 -3.52 -19.54 14.24
N PHE A 194 -2.79 -20.64 14.48
CA PHE A 194 -1.84 -21.16 13.50
C PHE A 194 -2.50 -21.61 12.19
N LYS A 195 -3.71 -22.19 12.24
CA LYS A 195 -4.48 -22.50 11.03
C LYS A 195 -4.81 -21.24 10.24
N GLU A 196 -5.29 -20.20 10.91
CA GLU A 196 -5.61 -18.91 10.28
C GLU A 196 -4.37 -18.26 9.66
N LEU A 197 -3.20 -18.39 10.32
CA LEU A 197 -1.93 -17.92 9.78
C LEU A 197 -1.62 -18.60 8.45
N LEU A 198 -1.71 -19.93 8.39
CA LEU A 198 -1.38 -20.68 7.18
C LEU A 198 -2.35 -20.39 6.02
N VAL A 199 -3.64 -20.17 6.31
CA VAL A 199 -4.62 -19.72 5.30
C VAL A 199 -4.27 -18.32 4.81
N SER A 200 -3.96 -17.40 5.74
CA SER A 200 -3.59 -16.02 5.40
C SER A 200 -2.31 -15.95 4.57
N LEU A 201 -1.27 -16.73 4.93
CA LEU A 201 -0.03 -16.83 4.17
C LEU A 201 -0.28 -17.31 2.72
N LYS A 202 -1.17 -18.30 2.51
CA LYS A 202 -1.55 -18.75 1.16
C LYS A 202 -2.26 -17.64 0.38
N ALA A 203 -3.18 -16.91 1.01
CA ALA A 203 -3.89 -15.80 0.38
C ALA A 203 -2.94 -14.66 0.00
N TRP A 204 -2.06 -14.24 0.91
CA TRP A 204 -1.04 -13.22 0.65
C TRP A 204 -0.04 -13.68 -0.40
N GLN A 205 0.30 -14.97 -0.44
CA GLN A 205 1.16 -15.52 -1.49
C GLN A 205 0.50 -15.43 -2.87
N ALA A 206 -0.81 -15.69 -2.97
CA ALA A 206 -1.54 -15.54 -4.23
C ALA A 206 -1.55 -14.08 -4.71
N VAL A 207 -1.78 -13.12 -3.81
CA VAL A 207 -1.69 -11.67 -4.11
C VAL A 207 -0.27 -11.30 -4.52
N PHE A 208 0.74 -11.70 -3.75
CA PHE A 208 2.13 -11.40 -4.10
C PHE A 208 2.47 -11.92 -5.49
N ARG A 209 2.09 -13.17 -5.79
CA ARG A 209 2.34 -13.80 -7.10
C ARG A 209 1.63 -13.10 -8.26
N SER A 210 0.41 -12.59 -8.08
CA SER A 210 -0.29 -11.86 -9.17
C SER A 210 0.41 -10.54 -9.53
N HIS A 211 1.21 -9.98 -8.62
CA HIS A 211 1.98 -8.75 -8.82
C HIS A 211 3.47 -8.96 -9.12
N THR A 212 3.98 -10.18 -8.95
CA THR A 212 5.33 -10.56 -9.38
C THR A 212 5.34 -11.20 -10.75
N LYS A 213 6.37 -10.96 -11.57
CA LYS A 213 6.54 -11.75 -12.81
C LYS A 213 6.84 -13.21 -12.42
N GLU A 214 6.18 -14.16 -13.09
CA GLU A 214 6.04 -15.59 -12.76
C GLU A 214 7.33 -16.35 -12.38
N ARG A 215 8.52 -15.81 -12.70
CA ARG A 215 9.82 -16.46 -12.43
C ARG A 215 10.71 -15.75 -11.40
N SER A 216 10.38 -14.51 -11.02
CA SER A 216 11.30 -13.69 -10.21
C SER A 216 11.11 -13.88 -8.71
N GLY A 217 9.87 -13.98 -8.24
CA GLY A 217 9.57 -13.98 -6.81
C GLY A 217 9.86 -12.68 -6.09
N ILE A 218 9.84 -11.60 -6.86
CA ILE A 218 10.26 -10.28 -6.43
C ILE A 218 9.17 -9.28 -6.80
N LEU A 219 8.73 -8.51 -5.82
CA LEU A 219 7.79 -7.43 -5.99
C LEU A 219 8.57 -6.12 -6.12
N LYS A 220 8.43 -5.43 -7.25
CA LYS A 220 9.00 -4.09 -7.40
C LYS A 220 8.25 -3.08 -6.54
N ALA A 221 8.93 -2.10 -5.97
CA ALA A 221 8.31 -1.06 -5.13
C ALA A 221 7.14 -0.35 -5.84
N GLU A 222 7.24 -0.12 -7.15
CA GLU A 222 6.18 0.48 -7.99
C GLU A 222 4.85 -0.30 -7.98
N ARG A 223 4.89 -1.60 -7.66
CA ARG A 223 3.71 -2.49 -7.58
C ARG A 223 3.16 -2.66 -6.18
N LEU A 224 3.84 -2.14 -5.16
CA LEU A 224 3.45 -2.35 -3.77
C LEU A 224 2.05 -1.80 -3.49
N ARG A 225 1.69 -0.63 -4.02
CA ARG A 225 0.35 -0.06 -3.86
C ARG A 225 -0.74 -1.00 -4.36
N ASP A 226 -0.61 -1.48 -5.60
CA ASP A 226 -1.61 -2.36 -6.22
C ASP A 226 -1.71 -3.68 -5.44
N ALA A 227 -0.57 -4.23 -5.00
CA ALA A 227 -0.54 -5.43 -4.18
C ALA A 227 -1.19 -5.25 -2.80
N LEU A 228 -1.01 -4.08 -2.16
CA LEU A 228 -1.65 -3.76 -0.88
C LEU A 228 -3.16 -3.59 -1.03
N VAL A 229 -3.63 -2.97 -2.11
CA VAL A 229 -5.08 -2.89 -2.42
C VAL A 229 -5.66 -4.29 -2.57
N ASP A 230 -5.00 -5.16 -3.33
CA ASP A 230 -5.41 -6.56 -3.49
C ASP A 230 -5.23 -7.40 -2.22
N ALA A 231 -4.44 -6.94 -1.25
CA ALA A 231 -4.35 -7.55 0.08
C ALA A 231 -5.45 -7.04 1.04
N GLY A 232 -6.04 -5.87 0.76
CA GLY A 232 -7.13 -5.31 1.55
C GLY A 232 -6.93 -3.86 2.00
N PHE A 233 -5.85 -3.20 1.63
CA PHE A 233 -5.50 -1.85 2.09
C PHE A 233 -5.49 -0.84 0.96
N ALA A 234 -6.46 0.07 0.96
CA ALA A 234 -6.36 1.32 0.20
C ALA A 234 -5.60 2.33 1.06
N LEU A 235 -4.52 2.91 0.55
CA LEU A 235 -3.60 3.75 1.33
C LEU A 235 -3.23 5.02 0.57
N SER A 236 -3.04 6.10 1.32
CA SER A 236 -2.52 7.36 0.80
C SER A 236 -1.09 7.22 0.27
N THR A 237 -0.67 8.17 -0.55
CA THR A 237 0.67 8.17 -1.12
C THR A 237 1.76 8.34 -0.07
N SER A 238 1.52 9.15 0.96
CA SER A 238 2.46 9.30 2.07
C SER A 238 2.69 7.99 2.83
N VAL A 239 1.62 7.24 3.12
CA VAL A 239 1.72 5.96 3.84
C VAL A 239 2.44 4.91 2.99
N VAL A 240 2.11 4.79 1.71
CA VAL A 240 2.81 3.86 0.80
C VAL A 240 4.30 4.18 0.71
N SER A 241 4.68 5.46 0.64
CA SER A 241 6.11 5.86 0.62
C SER A 241 6.84 5.42 1.89
N ILE A 242 6.22 5.53 3.07
CA ILE A 242 6.82 5.06 4.33
C ILE A 242 7.00 3.53 4.29
N LEU A 243 6.01 2.79 3.78
CA LEU A 243 6.12 1.34 3.64
C LEU A 243 7.24 0.93 2.68
N VAL A 244 7.38 1.63 1.56
CA VAL A 244 8.49 1.41 0.61
C VAL A 244 9.83 1.64 1.31
N LEU A 245 9.99 2.75 2.03
CA LEU A 245 11.23 3.05 2.77
C LEU A 245 11.53 2.03 3.87
N ARG A 246 10.50 1.49 4.52
CA ARG A 246 10.64 0.53 5.63
C ARG A 246 10.98 -0.88 5.14
N TYR A 247 10.43 -1.31 4.01
CA TYR A 247 10.45 -2.72 3.59
C TYR A 247 11.20 -2.99 2.29
N MET A 248 11.51 -1.98 1.47
CA MET A 248 12.28 -2.23 0.24
C MET A 248 13.74 -2.55 0.56
N ARG A 249 14.31 -3.43 -0.26
CA ARG A 249 15.73 -3.79 -0.24
C ARG A 249 16.53 -2.83 -1.11
N LYS A 250 17.86 -2.92 -1.01
CA LYS A 250 18.81 -2.10 -1.79
C LYS A 250 18.57 -2.14 -3.31
N ASP A 251 18.01 -3.22 -3.83
CA ASP A 251 17.69 -3.40 -5.25
C ASP A 251 16.35 -2.75 -5.68
N GLY A 252 15.66 -2.03 -4.78
CA GLY A 252 14.37 -1.38 -5.06
C GLY A 252 13.18 -2.36 -5.05
N THR A 253 13.36 -3.52 -4.42
CA THR A 253 12.36 -4.60 -4.44
C THR A 253 12.03 -5.16 -3.06
N LEU A 254 10.93 -5.88 -2.98
CA LEU A 254 10.44 -6.59 -1.82
C LEU A 254 10.36 -8.09 -2.13
N ARG A 255 10.76 -8.93 -1.18
CA ARG A 255 10.47 -10.36 -1.19
C ARG A 255 9.17 -10.62 -0.41
N PHE A 256 8.73 -11.86 -0.43
CA PHE A 256 7.46 -12.25 0.17
C PHE A 256 7.37 -11.94 1.67
N GLY A 257 8.41 -12.25 2.45
CA GLY A 257 8.48 -11.90 3.88
C GLY A 257 8.34 -10.40 4.15
N ASP A 258 8.95 -9.55 3.32
CA ASP A 258 8.86 -8.09 3.46
C ASP A 258 7.42 -7.60 3.22
N PHE A 259 6.75 -8.18 2.22
CA PHE A 259 5.33 -7.92 1.94
C PHE A 259 4.41 -8.40 3.06
N VAL A 260 4.64 -9.61 3.60
CA VAL A 260 3.88 -10.15 4.74
C VAL A 260 4.06 -9.27 5.98
N SER A 261 5.28 -8.81 6.26
CA SER A 261 5.54 -7.90 7.37
C SER A 261 4.77 -6.58 7.23
N ALA A 262 4.70 -6.01 6.03
CA ALA A 262 3.89 -4.82 5.77
C ALA A 262 2.38 -5.07 6.00
N VAL A 263 1.87 -6.22 5.53
CA VAL A 263 0.46 -6.62 5.72
C VAL A 263 0.12 -6.83 7.19
N LEU A 264 0.97 -7.50 7.96
CA LEU A 264 0.79 -7.70 9.41
C LEU A 264 0.77 -6.37 10.17
N HIS A 265 1.76 -5.51 9.93
CA HIS A 265 1.86 -4.19 10.57
C HIS A 265 0.64 -3.31 10.25
N LEU A 266 0.20 -3.27 8.99
CA LEU A 266 -1.03 -2.56 8.62
C LEU A 266 -2.27 -3.17 9.31
N SER A 267 -2.35 -4.50 9.39
CA SER A 267 -3.48 -5.17 10.05
C SER A 267 -3.59 -4.77 11.52
N VAL A 268 -2.48 -4.65 12.24
CA VAL A 268 -2.46 -4.17 13.62
C VAL A 268 -2.84 -2.69 13.68
N ALA A 269 -2.26 -1.85 12.83
CA ALA A 269 -2.51 -0.41 12.81
C ALA A 269 -3.99 -0.06 12.59
N PHE A 270 -4.63 -0.68 11.59
CA PHE A 270 -6.06 -0.50 11.33
C PHE A 270 -6.90 -1.00 12.51
N ASN A 271 -6.65 -2.22 13.00
CA ASN A 271 -7.41 -2.76 14.14
C ASN A 271 -7.28 -1.90 15.41
N LEU A 272 -6.10 -1.34 15.70
CA LEU A 272 -5.90 -0.46 16.86
C LEU A 272 -6.61 0.88 16.70
N PHE A 273 -6.70 1.41 15.48
CA PHE A 273 -7.44 2.63 15.18
C PHE A 273 -8.95 2.37 15.29
N ASP A 274 -9.47 1.35 14.60
CA ASP A 274 -10.90 1.02 14.55
C ASP A 274 -11.46 0.72 15.96
N LYS A 275 -10.70 0.00 16.81
CA LYS A 275 -11.08 -0.24 18.21
C LYS A 275 -11.23 1.05 19.03
N ARG A 276 -10.55 2.12 18.65
CA ARG A 276 -10.56 3.41 19.35
C ARG A 276 -11.42 4.47 18.65
N ASP A 277 -11.94 4.18 17.46
CA ASP A 277 -12.90 5.00 16.75
C ASP A 277 -14.22 4.26 16.50
N PRO A 278 -14.98 3.90 17.56
CA PRO A 278 -16.23 3.17 17.41
C PRO A 278 -17.34 3.97 16.71
N LEU A 279 -17.14 5.27 16.52
CA LEU A 279 -18.10 6.17 15.88
C LEU A 279 -17.71 6.47 14.41
N ASP A 280 -16.61 5.90 13.90
CA ASP A 280 -16.12 6.10 12.54
C ASP A 280 -16.01 7.58 12.15
N ASN A 281 -15.45 8.38 13.07
CA ASN A 281 -15.30 9.82 12.86
C ASN A 281 -13.96 10.18 12.16
N GLY A 282 -13.06 9.21 12.01
CA GLY A 282 -11.75 9.36 11.37
C GLY A 282 -10.68 9.98 12.26
N THR A 283 -10.91 10.12 13.56
CA THR A 283 -10.00 10.73 14.52
C THR A 283 -10.01 10.03 15.88
N VAL A 284 -8.82 9.84 16.47
CA VAL A 284 -8.67 9.26 17.82
C VAL A 284 -7.90 10.21 18.71
N LYS A 285 -8.31 10.33 19.98
CA LYS A 285 -7.61 11.12 21.00
C LYS A 285 -6.88 10.16 21.94
N LEU A 286 -5.56 10.32 22.05
CA LEU A 286 -4.69 9.41 22.80
C LEU A 286 -3.91 10.17 23.88
N SER A 287 -3.75 9.55 25.04
CA SER A 287 -2.71 9.98 26.00
C SER A 287 -1.33 9.56 25.49
N LEU A 288 -0.26 10.11 26.09
CA LEU A 288 1.11 9.67 25.77
C LEU A 288 1.29 8.16 26.00
N ASN A 289 0.69 7.62 27.07
CA ASN A 289 0.77 6.20 27.38
C ASN A 289 0.06 5.35 26.30
N ASP A 290 -1.14 5.77 25.87
CA ASP A 290 -1.88 5.06 24.81
C ASP A 290 -1.16 5.15 23.47
N TRP A 291 -0.52 6.28 23.19
CA TRP A 291 0.31 6.46 22.01
C TRP A 291 1.51 5.51 22.04
N LEU A 292 2.27 5.46 23.12
CA LEU A 292 3.42 4.57 23.27
C LEU A 292 2.99 3.10 23.16
N HIS A 293 1.90 2.72 23.82
CA HIS A 293 1.33 1.38 23.69
C HIS A 293 1.01 1.04 22.23
N SER A 294 0.37 1.95 21.50
CA SER A 294 0.01 1.73 20.09
C SER A 294 1.23 1.66 19.18
N ALA A 295 2.21 2.54 19.39
CA ALA A 295 3.41 2.61 18.58
C ALA A 295 4.34 1.39 18.77
N LEU A 296 4.35 0.77 19.97
CA LEU A 296 5.15 -0.41 20.26
C LEU A 296 4.46 -1.74 19.90
N THR A 297 3.14 -1.72 19.71
CA THR A 297 2.37 -2.90 19.30
C THR A 297 2.22 -3.02 17.78
N CYS A 298 2.39 -1.90 17.06
CA CYS A 298 2.47 -1.84 15.60
C CYS A 298 3.85 -2.26 15.04
#